data_AF-A0A842N774-F1
#
_entry.id   AF-A0A842N774-F1
#
_cell.length_a   1.000
_cell.length_b   1.000
_cell.length_c   1.000
_cell.angle_alpha   90.00
_cell.angle_beta   90.00
_cell.angle_gamma   90.00
#
_symmetry.space_group_name_H-M   'P 1'
#
loop_
_entity.id
_entity.type
_entity.pdbx_description
1 polymer ?
#
loop_
_entity_poly.entity_id
_entity_poly.type
_entity_poly.pdbx_seq_one_letter_code
_entity_poly.pdbx_strand_id
1 'polypeptide(L)'
;CIENGDEENAWNHLDSAETYFENAIYDIAISPHPVQGLAQTFYYKGVLSEGNAKYNYCLIGLSKLRHLNKNVEQSVRHSYSIERTILSEIKSYIDLNAARNISEVFKNPDGFSYLAEIEIENKEYRKALELVNEGISFSPTLWLLTLKLNILKKLHPKNVEILRDTLELYQRIGEYDLTLSFELAKFHFYHLDYLRSYNEFQELKSRSENYVGRLGFNSENVLFKDNDPIPFKGILVKIPRYSERGIIRCYDILPEIRDIPVRYYNISYQGVKEKDPVSFNIYFNYTGPQAVNVTRR
;
A
#
# COMPACT_ATOMS: atom_id res chain seq x y z
N CYS A 1 17.45 -3.96 33.55
CA CYS A 1 18.53 -4.83 33.04
C CYS A 1 19.68 -4.00 32.49
N ILE A 2 19.46 -3.19 31.45
CA ILE A 2 20.50 -2.33 30.83
C ILE A 2 21.19 -1.41 31.86
N GLU A 3 20.43 -0.63 32.63
CA GLU A 3 20.99 0.28 33.66
C GLU A 3 21.75 -0.46 34.78
N ASN A 4 21.44 -1.74 34.98
CA ASN A 4 22.08 -2.58 35.99
C ASN A 4 23.28 -3.37 35.43
N GLY A 5 23.64 -3.19 34.15
CA GLY A 5 24.74 -3.91 33.49
C GLY A 5 24.46 -5.38 33.19
N ASP A 6 23.21 -5.83 33.27
CA ASP A 6 22.80 -7.21 33.01
C ASP A 6 22.40 -7.37 31.53
N GLU A 7 23.41 -7.49 30.66
CA GLU A 7 23.24 -7.51 29.21
C GLU A 7 22.54 -8.78 28.71
N GLU A 8 22.86 -9.95 29.27
CA GLU A 8 22.28 -11.24 28.84
C GLU A 8 20.76 -11.26 29.09
N ASN A 9 20.32 -10.87 30.28
CA ASN A 9 18.88 -10.77 30.54
C ASN A 9 18.24 -9.63 29.75
N ALA A 10 18.95 -8.54 29.46
CA ALA A 10 18.43 -7.49 28.60
C ALA A 10 18.14 -8.00 27.18
N TRP A 11 19.05 -8.76 26.58
CA TRP A 11 18.82 -9.39 25.27
C TRP A 11 17.62 -10.34 25.27
N ASN A 12 17.53 -11.24 26.26
CA ASN A 12 16.42 -12.18 26.38
C ASN A 12 15.05 -11.46 26.49
N HIS A 13 15.00 -10.36 27.24
CA HIS A 13 13.78 -9.54 27.33
C HIS A 13 13.47 -8.82 26.03
N LEU A 14 14.47 -8.32 25.30
CA LEU A 14 14.29 -7.64 24.03
C LEU A 14 13.81 -8.60 22.93
N ASP A 15 14.32 -9.83 22.88
CA ASP A 15 13.85 -10.86 21.93
C ASP A 15 12.40 -11.27 22.21
N SER A 16 12.06 -11.41 23.49
CA SER A 16 10.69 -11.66 23.92
C SER A 16 9.75 -10.50 23.57
N ALA A 17 10.22 -9.26 23.74
CA ALA A 17 9.48 -8.05 23.42
C ALA A 17 9.27 -7.89 21.90
N GLU A 18 10.27 -8.19 21.08
CA GLU A 18 10.14 -8.19 19.62
C GLU A 18 9.01 -9.12 19.19
N THR A 19 9.08 -10.38 19.60
CA THR A 19 8.05 -11.39 19.28
C THR A 19 6.66 -10.95 19.76
N TYR A 20 6.58 -10.40 20.97
CA TYR A 20 5.31 -9.92 21.53
C TYR A 20 4.72 -8.76 20.71
N PHE A 21 5.53 -7.75 20.37
CA PHE A 21 5.06 -6.59 19.63
C PHE A 21 4.79 -6.88 18.15
N GLU A 22 5.52 -7.80 17.53
CA GLU A 22 5.22 -8.28 16.17
C GLU A 22 3.84 -8.93 16.10
N ASN A 23 3.50 -9.77 17.07
CA ASN A 23 2.17 -10.36 17.16
C ASN A 23 1.08 -9.31 17.43
N ALA A 24 1.38 -8.33 18.28
CA ALA A 24 0.46 -7.26 18.63
C ALA A 24 0.15 -6.28 17.49
N ILE A 25 0.90 -6.29 16.38
CA ILE A 25 0.57 -5.51 15.17
C ILE A 25 -0.76 -5.96 14.58
N TYR A 26 -1.05 -7.25 14.63
CA TYR A 26 -2.23 -7.86 14.01
C TYR A 26 -3.44 -7.94 14.96
N ASP A 27 -3.22 -7.72 16.26
CA ASP A 27 -4.26 -7.72 17.28
C ASP A 27 -4.05 -6.59 18.29
N ILE A 28 -4.81 -5.51 18.10
CA ILE A 28 -4.78 -4.31 18.96
C ILE A 28 -5.22 -4.60 20.40
N ALA A 29 -5.85 -5.74 20.69
CA ALA A 29 -6.19 -6.13 22.06
C ALA A 29 -4.95 -6.58 22.85
N ILE A 30 -3.88 -7.01 22.16
CA ILE A 30 -2.63 -7.43 22.79
C ILE A 30 -1.89 -6.21 23.34
N SER A 31 -1.79 -5.14 22.56
CA SER A 31 -1.15 -3.90 22.99
C SER A 31 -1.80 -2.67 22.35
N PRO A 32 -1.98 -1.56 23.10
CA PRO A 32 -2.44 -0.30 22.52
C PRO A 32 -1.35 0.41 21.69
N HIS A 33 -0.06 0.02 21.83
CA HIS A 33 1.08 0.69 21.19
C HIS A 33 2.11 -0.28 20.58
N PRO A 34 1.70 -1.24 19.74
CA PRO A 34 2.59 -2.30 19.25
C PRO A 34 3.76 -1.75 18.42
N VAL A 35 3.48 -0.76 17.57
CA VAL A 35 4.48 -0.12 16.70
C VAL A 35 5.56 0.61 17.50
N GLN A 36 5.16 1.32 18.55
CA GLN A 36 6.10 2.05 19.42
C GLN A 36 6.94 1.06 20.23
N GLY A 37 6.31 0.03 20.79
CA GLY A 37 7.01 -1.02 21.52
C GLY A 37 8.08 -1.69 20.67
N LEU A 38 7.76 -2.05 19.42
CA LEU A 38 8.71 -2.64 18.50
C LEU A 38 9.88 -1.70 18.17
N ALA A 39 9.60 -0.42 17.90
CA ALA A 39 10.66 0.57 17.65
C ALA A 39 11.57 0.78 18.87
N GLN A 40 11.00 0.79 20.08
CA GLN A 40 11.76 0.87 21.33
C GLN A 40 12.61 -0.38 21.55
N THR A 41 12.09 -1.57 21.27
CA THR A 41 12.86 -2.81 21.34
C THR A 41 14.10 -2.72 20.46
N PHE A 42 13.94 -2.33 19.20
CA PHE A 42 15.09 -2.17 18.29
C PHE A 42 16.05 -1.07 18.72
N TYR A 43 15.55 0.06 19.24
CA TYR A 43 16.40 1.10 19.80
C TYR A 43 17.29 0.56 20.93
N TYR A 44 16.71 -0.19 21.89
CA TYR A 44 17.47 -0.75 23.01
C TYR A 44 18.42 -1.88 22.60
N LYS A 45 18.07 -2.68 21.58
CA LYS A 45 19.03 -3.60 20.94
C LYS A 45 20.22 -2.84 20.37
N GLY A 46 19.97 -1.67 19.79
CA GLY A 46 21.01 -0.75 19.33
C GLY A 46 21.87 -0.21 20.49
N VAL A 47 21.27 0.16 21.62
CA VAL A 47 21.99 0.64 22.82
C VAL A 47 22.94 -0.44 23.38
N LEU A 48 22.54 -1.71 23.35
CA LEU A 48 23.37 -2.85 23.76
C LEU A 48 24.42 -3.26 22.72
N SER A 49 24.41 -2.65 21.55
CA SER A 49 25.31 -3.00 20.45
C SER A 49 26.41 -1.97 20.28
N GLU A 50 27.59 -2.41 19.85
CA GLU A 50 28.71 -1.52 19.55
C GLU A 50 28.85 -1.24 18.04
N GLY A 51 29.50 -0.11 17.73
CA GLY A 51 29.86 0.26 16.36
C GLY A 51 28.65 0.33 15.41
N ASN A 52 28.78 -0.30 14.24
CA ASN A 52 27.77 -0.21 13.18
C ASN A 52 26.46 -0.94 13.53
N ALA A 53 26.50 -1.93 14.43
CA ALA A 53 25.31 -2.68 14.83
C ALA A 53 24.29 -1.79 15.55
N LYS A 54 24.74 -0.81 16.35
CA LYS A 54 23.88 0.19 16.99
C LYS A 54 23.00 0.90 15.97
N TYR A 55 23.63 1.44 14.93
CA TYR A 55 22.93 2.22 13.90
C TYR A 55 22.00 1.34 13.06
N ASN A 56 22.41 0.09 12.81
CA ASN A 56 21.61 -0.86 12.05
C ASN A 56 20.30 -1.21 12.75
N TYR A 57 20.34 -1.50 14.06
CA TYR A 57 19.11 -1.72 14.84
C TYR A 57 18.22 -0.47 14.91
N CYS A 58 18.82 0.71 15.08
CA CYS A 58 18.08 1.98 15.06
C CYS A 58 17.35 2.20 13.73
N LEU A 59 18.00 1.92 12.60
CA LEU A 59 17.39 2.02 11.27
C LEU A 59 16.26 1.00 11.06
N ILE A 60 16.42 -0.24 11.54
CA ILE A 60 15.32 -1.23 11.53
C ILE A 60 14.12 -0.71 12.33
N GLY A 61 14.36 -0.19 13.53
CA GLY A 61 13.30 0.38 14.38
C GLY A 61 12.54 1.53 13.71
N LEU A 62 13.26 2.48 13.10
CA LEU A 62 12.65 3.58 12.33
C LEU A 62 11.83 3.07 11.14
N SER A 63 12.37 2.07 10.44
CA SER A 63 11.73 1.48 9.28
C SER A 63 10.40 0.82 9.67
N LYS A 64 10.40 -0.08 10.66
CA LYS A 64 9.17 -0.69 11.18
C LYS A 64 8.14 0.34 11.65
N LEU A 65 8.61 1.38 12.34
CA LEU A 65 7.76 2.47 12.83
C LEU A 65 7.04 3.19 11.70
N ARG A 66 7.73 3.53 10.60
CA ARG A 66 7.14 4.22 9.46
C ARG A 66 6.20 3.35 8.63
N HIS A 67 6.57 2.08 8.38
CA HIS A 67 5.71 1.15 7.66
C HIS A 67 4.37 0.97 8.37
N LEU A 68 4.40 0.73 9.68
CA LEU A 68 3.22 0.37 10.45
C LEU A 68 2.35 1.58 10.80
N ASN A 69 2.93 2.76 11.04
CA ASN A 69 2.17 4.01 11.23
C ASN A 69 1.28 4.34 10.02
N LYS A 70 1.67 3.96 8.80
CA LYS A 70 0.83 4.15 7.60
C LYS A 70 -0.35 3.18 7.53
N ASN A 71 -0.24 2.04 8.20
CA ASN A 71 -1.26 0.99 8.21
C ASN A 71 -2.21 1.07 9.42
N VAL A 72 -1.85 1.82 10.47
CA VAL A 72 -2.61 1.93 11.73
C VAL A 72 -2.89 3.40 12.06
N GLU A 73 -4.07 3.93 11.69
CA GLU A 73 -4.44 5.36 11.89
C GLU A 73 -4.36 5.83 13.36
N GLN A 74 -4.38 4.91 14.34
CA GLN A 74 -4.42 5.25 15.76
C GLN A 74 -3.03 5.46 16.41
N SER A 75 -1.92 5.09 15.77
CA SER A 75 -0.57 5.15 16.40
C SER A 75 0.21 6.46 16.17
N VAL A 76 -0.31 7.37 15.34
CA VAL A 76 0.44 8.51 14.77
C VAL A 76 0.97 9.49 15.83
N ARG A 77 0.29 9.64 16.99
CA ARG A 77 0.70 10.64 18.01
C ARG A 77 1.81 10.17 18.96
N HIS A 78 1.99 8.86 19.16
CA HIS A 78 2.91 8.33 20.18
C HIS A 78 4.24 7.81 19.59
N SER A 79 4.27 7.50 18.30
CA SER A 79 5.48 7.07 17.58
C SER A 79 6.48 8.21 17.34
N TYR A 80 6.03 9.47 17.40
CA TYR A 80 6.84 10.65 17.10
C TYR A 80 7.97 10.90 18.12
N SER A 81 7.77 10.55 19.39
CA SER A 81 8.79 10.74 20.44
C SER A 81 9.97 9.77 20.25
N ILE A 82 9.69 8.48 20.02
CA ILE A 82 10.73 7.47 19.79
C ILE A 82 11.42 7.69 18.44
N GLU A 83 10.68 8.09 17.39
CA GLU A 83 11.27 8.45 16.10
C GLU A 83 12.31 9.57 16.27
N ARG A 84 11.97 10.63 17.03
CA ARG A 84 12.91 11.71 17.32
C ARG A 84 14.13 11.25 18.11
N THR A 85 13.94 10.41 19.12
CA THR A 85 15.05 9.85 19.90
C THR A 85 16.01 9.08 19.01
N ILE A 86 15.50 8.13 18.22
CA ILE A 86 16.34 7.33 17.33
C ILE A 86 17.03 8.23 16.29
N LEU A 87 16.28 9.15 15.66
CA LEU A 87 16.84 10.09 14.69
C LEU A 87 17.98 10.94 15.27
N SER A 88 17.85 11.40 16.52
CA SER A 88 18.90 12.20 17.16
C SER A 88 20.22 11.45 17.31
N GLU A 89 20.16 10.12 17.46
CA GLU A 89 21.32 9.25 17.63
C GLU A 89 22.00 8.90 16.30
N ILE A 90 21.22 8.80 15.21
CA ILE A 90 21.73 8.19 13.96
C ILE A 90 21.77 9.15 12.77
N LYS A 91 21.33 10.40 12.91
CA LYS A 91 21.17 11.36 11.78
C LYS A 91 22.38 11.49 10.86
N SER A 92 23.61 11.42 11.40
CA SER A 92 24.84 11.52 10.62
C SER A 92 25.25 10.22 9.92
N TYR A 93 24.58 9.11 10.20
CA TYR A 93 24.89 7.76 9.72
C TYR A 93 23.87 7.25 8.70
N ILE A 94 22.78 7.98 8.46
CA ILE A 94 21.73 7.57 7.51
C ILE A 94 22.18 7.87 6.07
N ASP A 95 22.90 6.95 5.46
CA ASP A 95 23.31 7.02 4.06
C ASP A 95 23.17 5.67 3.32
N LEU A 96 23.46 5.67 2.01
CA LEU A 96 23.39 4.49 1.16
C LEU A 96 24.30 3.34 1.63
N ASN A 97 25.48 3.65 2.18
CA ASN A 97 26.40 2.62 2.66
C ASN A 97 25.87 1.94 3.92
N ALA A 98 25.21 2.71 4.81
CA ALA A 98 24.53 2.16 5.96
C ALA A 98 23.38 1.22 5.54
N ALA A 99 22.57 1.60 4.55
CA ALA A 99 21.51 0.73 4.04
C ALA A 99 22.04 -0.59 3.41
N ARG A 100 23.14 -0.51 2.66
CA ARG A 100 23.84 -1.71 2.13
C ARG A 100 24.33 -2.61 3.26
N ASN A 101 25.01 -2.03 4.25
CA ASN A 101 25.55 -2.77 5.38
C ASN A 101 24.45 -3.49 6.17
N ILE A 102 23.32 -2.81 6.46
CA ILE A 102 22.16 -3.44 7.12
C ILE A 102 21.68 -4.63 6.32
N SER A 103 21.51 -4.45 5.02
CA SER A 103 21.03 -5.51 4.13
C SER A 103 21.98 -6.70 4.17
N GLU A 104 23.28 -6.48 4.02
CA GLU A 104 24.28 -7.54 4.01
C GLU A 104 24.38 -8.31 5.34
N VAL A 105 24.39 -7.59 6.48
CA VAL A 105 24.60 -8.15 7.82
C VAL A 105 23.33 -8.77 8.39
N PHE A 106 22.21 -8.05 8.30
CA PHE A 106 20.93 -8.44 8.91
C PHE A 106 20.00 -9.15 7.92
N LYS A 107 20.41 -9.32 6.66
CA LYS A 107 19.56 -9.85 5.58
C LYS A 107 18.23 -9.12 5.46
N ASN A 108 18.24 -7.83 5.78
CA ASN A 108 17.04 -7.01 5.87
C ASN A 108 17.17 -5.74 4.99
N PRO A 109 16.35 -5.58 3.95
CA PRO A 109 16.41 -4.42 3.06
C PRO A 109 15.69 -3.17 3.60
N ASP A 110 15.19 -3.20 4.84
CA ASP A 110 14.45 -2.11 5.50
C ASP A 110 15.22 -0.78 5.53
N GLY A 111 16.56 -0.81 5.48
CA GLY A 111 17.37 0.40 5.33
C GLY A 111 17.12 1.14 4.01
N PHE A 112 16.96 0.40 2.90
CA PHE A 112 16.62 0.99 1.60
C PHE A 112 15.22 1.57 1.59
N SER A 113 14.25 0.88 2.19
CA SER A 113 12.87 1.38 2.33
C SER A 113 12.85 2.72 3.05
N TYR A 114 13.58 2.83 4.16
CA TYR A 114 13.64 4.05 4.97
C TYR A 114 14.26 5.22 4.20
N LEU A 115 15.41 5.02 3.54
CA LEU A 115 16.04 6.05 2.71
C LEU A 115 15.12 6.50 1.57
N ALA A 116 14.45 5.55 0.91
CA ALA A 116 13.53 5.86 -0.17
C ALA A 116 12.36 6.72 0.31
N GLU A 117 11.85 6.50 1.53
CA GLU A 117 10.81 7.34 2.11
C GLU A 117 11.27 8.77 2.39
N ILE A 118 12.50 8.95 2.87
CA ILE A 118 13.10 10.29 3.03
C ILE A 118 13.16 11.00 1.68
N GLU A 119 13.64 10.32 0.64
CA GLU A 119 13.72 10.91 -0.70
C GLU A 119 12.32 11.21 -1.28
N ILE A 120 11.31 10.38 -1.00
CA ILE A 120 9.91 10.65 -1.35
C ILE A 120 9.39 11.92 -0.64
N GLU A 121 9.69 12.10 0.65
CA GLU A 121 9.33 13.30 1.41
C GLU A 121 9.99 14.55 0.85
N ASN A 122 11.24 14.42 0.39
CA ASN A 122 11.98 15.47 -0.30
C ASN A 122 11.54 15.68 -1.76
N LYS A 123 10.58 14.90 -2.27
CA LYS A 123 10.09 14.89 -3.66
C LYS A 123 11.15 14.48 -4.70
N GLU A 124 12.21 13.81 -4.26
CA GLU A 124 13.31 13.30 -5.07
C GLU A 124 12.98 11.89 -5.60
N TYR A 125 11.87 11.76 -6.33
CA TYR A 125 11.30 10.46 -6.73
C TYR A 125 12.25 9.56 -7.55
N ARG A 126 13.19 10.13 -8.31
CA ARG A 126 14.17 9.36 -9.08
C ARG A 126 15.19 8.67 -8.17
N LYS A 127 15.72 9.40 -7.19
CA LYS A 127 16.64 8.84 -6.18
C LYS A 127 15.94 7.80 -5.32
N ALA A 128 14.70 8.08 -4.92
CA ALA A 128 13.87 7.10 -4.22
C ALA A 128 13.71 5.81 -5.04
N LEU A 129 13.48 5.90 -6.35
CA LEU A 129 13.34 4.74 -7.22
C LEU A 129 14.65 3.93 -7.32
N GLU A 130 15.79 4.60 -7.40
CA GLU A 130 17.12 3.95 -7.40
C GLU A 130 17.34 3.16 -6.11
N LEU A 131 17.07 3.76 -4.95
CA LEU A 131 17.15 3.12 -3.64
C LEU A 131 16.23 1.90 -3.53
N VAL A 132 14.99 2.03 -3.99
CA VAL A 132 14.02 0.93 -3.97
C VAL A 132 14.44 -0.21 -4.89
N ASN A 133 14.93 0.09 -6.10
CA ASN A 133 15.42 -0.94 -7.01
C ASN A 133 16.63 -1.67 -6.44
N GLU A 134 17.53 -0.96 -5.76
CA GLU A 134 18.68 -1.56 -5.08
C GLU A 134 18.22 -2.49 -3.95
N GLY A 135 17.32 -2.04 -3.09
CA GLY A 135 16.72 -2.87 -2.04
C GLY A 135 16.03 -4.12 -2.59
N ILE A 136 15.26 -3.99 -3.68
CA ILE A 136 14.59 -5.12 -4.35
C ILE A 136 15.62 -6.13 -4.90
N SER A 137 16.73 -5.64 -5.46
CA SER A 137 17.79 -6.52 -5.98
C SER A 137 18.47 -7.35 -4.89
N PHE A 138 18.47 -6.83 -3.66
CA PHE A 138 18.94 -7.56 -2.49
C PHE A 138 17.89 -8.57 -2.00
N SER A 139 16.70 -8.08 -1.66
CA SER A 139 15.57 -8.92 -1.24
C SER A 139 14.25 -8.18 -1.47
N PRO A 140 13.32 -8.72 -2.27
CA PRO A 140 12.04 -8.07 -2.52
C PRO A 140 11.13 -8.20 -1.29
N THR A 141 10.61 -7.09 -0.80
CA THR A 141 9.60 -7.05 0.28
C THR A 141 8.34 -6.34 -0.19
N LEU A 142 7.19 -6.67 0.41
CA LEU A 142 5.93 -5.99 0.12
C LEU A 142 6.06 -4.47 0.23
N TRP A 143 6.81 -3.99 1.22
CA TRP A 143 7.00 -2.56 1.42
C TRP A 143 7.79 -1.90 0.30
N LEU A 144 8.91 -2.49 -0.13
CA LEU A 144 9.68 -1.98 -1.27
C LEU A 144 8.85 -1.96 -2.55
N LEU A 145 8.04 -3.00 -2.80
CA LEU A 145 7.14 -3.04 -3.95
C LEU A 145 6.07 -1.94 -3.88
N THR A 146 5.48 -1.72 -2.70
CA THR A 146 4.51 -0.64 -2.48
C THR A 146 5.14 0.74 -2.68
N LEU A 147 6.38 0.96 -2.21
CA LEU A 147 7.13 2.20 -2.47
C LEU A 147 7.40 2.37 -3.97
N LYS A 148 7.88 1.33 -4.65
CA LYS A 148 8.12 1.35 -6.09
C LYS A 148 6.87 1.74 -6.85
N LEU A 149 5.74 1.08 -6.55
CA LEU A 149 4.46 1.36 -7.18
C LEU A 149 4.03 2.83 -6.99
N ASN A 150 4.15 3.35 -5.77
CA ASN A 150 3.81 4.74 -5.46
C ASN A 150 4.70 5.73 -6.21
N ILE A 151 6.01 5.47 -6.26
CA ILE A 151 6.98 6.29 -6.99
C ILE A 151 6.67 6.27 -8.49
N LEU A 152 6.46 5.09 -9.07
CA LEU A 152 6.17 4.93 -10.49
C LEU A 152 4.87 5.63 -10.90
N LYS A 153 3.83 5.58 -10.07
CA LYS A 153 2.58 6.35 -10.31
C LYS A 153 2.78 7.86 -10.21
N LYS A 154 3.76 8.34 -9.44
CA LYS A 154 4.10 9.78 -9.40
C LYS A 154 4.89 10.21 -10.64
N LEU A 155 5.84 9.39 -11.08
CA LEU A 155 6.67 9.68 -12.26
C LEU A 155 5.90 9.48 -13.58
N HIS A 156 5.02 8.48 -13.63
CA HIS A 156 4.31 8.04 -14.83
C HIS A 156 2.84 7.72 -14.52
N PRO A 157 2.03 8.72 -14.10
CA PRO A 157 0.66 8.50 -13.61
C PRO A 157 -0.30 7.85 -14.60
N LYS A 158 0.04 7.85 -15.89
CA LYS A 158 -0.81 7.38 -16.99
C LYS A 158 -0.23 6.16 -17.71
N ASN A 159 0.94 5.68 -17.30
CA ASN A 159 1.58 4.50 -17.89
C ASN A 159 1.32 3.29 -16.97
N VAL A 160 0.27 2.53 -17.24
CA VAL A 160 -0.05 1.33 -16.44
C VAL A 160 1.00 0.24 -16.64
N GLU A 161 1.61 0.15 -17.83
CA GLU A 161 2.60 -0.87 -18.15
C GLU A 161 3.87 -0.77 -17.32
N ILE A 162 4.22 0.44 -16.86
CA ILE A 162 5.40 0.62 -15.99
C ILE A 162 5.29 -0.18 -14.69
N LEU A 163 4.08 -0.56 -14.29
CA LEU A 163 3.83 -1.31 -13.06
C LEU A 163 3.99 -2.81 -13.24
N ARG A 164 4.03 -3.32 -14.47
CA ARG A 164 4.01 -4.76 -14.80
C ARG A 164 5.03 -5.56 -14.00
N ASP A 165 6.31 -5.21 -14.11
CA ASP A 165 7.39 -5.94 -13.44
C ASP A 165 7.23 -5.94 -11.90
N THR A 166 6.70 -4.84 -11.34
CA THR A 166 6.47 -4.71 -9.89
C THR A 166 5.33 -5.63 -9.45
N LEU A 167 4.26 -5.71 -10.23
CA LEU A 167 3.10 -6.54 -9.95
C LEU A 167 3.36 -8.03 -10.19
N GLU A 168 4.15 -8.38 -11.21
CA GLU A 168 4.63 -9.75 -11.42
C GLU A 168 5.53 -10.22 -10.28
N LEU A 169 6.41 -9.34 -9.78
CA LEU A 169 7.24 -9.64 -8.63
C LEU A 169 6.40 -9.83 -7.36
N TYR A 170 5.40 -8.98 -7.14
CA TYR A 170 4.43 -9.13 -6.04
C TYR A 170 3.75 -10.50 -6.06
N GLN A 171 3.27 -10.95 -7.21
CA GLN A 171 2.64 -12.27 -7.35
C GLN A 171 3.58 -13.42 -6.97
N ARG A 172 4.89 -13.28 -7.16
CA ARG A 172 5.89 -14.30 -6.79
C ARG A 172 6.17 -14.35 -5.29
N ILE A 173 6.05 -13.22 -4.58
CA ILE A 173 6.22 -13.19 -3.12
C ILE A 173 5.12 -14.01 -2.44
N GLY A 174 3.88 -13.96 -2.96
CA GLY A 174 2.76 -14.76 -2.45
C GLY A 174 2.19 -14.29 -1.11
N GLU A 175 2.72 -13.21 -0.54
CA GLU A 175 2.14 -12.54 0.62
C GLU A 175 1.06 -11.54 0.19
N TYR A 176 0.05 -11.34 1.03
CA TYR A 176 -1.06 -10.45 0.73
C TYR A 176 -0.77 -9.01 1.18
N ASP A 177 -0.84 -8.08 0.24
CA ASP A 177 -0.87 -6.64 0.50
C ASP A 177 -2.10 -6.01 -0.17
N LEU A 178 -2.82 -5.15 0.55
CA LEU A 178 -4.07 -4.54 0.05
C LEU A 178 -3.83 -3.59 -1.13
N THR A 179 -2.75 -2.81 -1.09
CA THR A 179 -2.43 -1.81 -2.12
C THR A 179 -1.96 -2.49 -3.40
N LEU A 180 -1.05 -3.45 -3.28
CA LEU A 180 -0.53 -4.23 -4.40
C LEU A 180 -1.63 -5.09 -5.02
N SER A 181 -2.47 -5.75 -4.20
CA SER A 181 -3.64 -6.50 -4.69
C SER A 181 -4.61 -5.62 -5.49
N PHE A 182 -4.88 -4.40 -5.01
CA PHE A 182 -5.78 -3.47 -5.71
C PHE A 182 -5.22 -3.05 -7.08
N GLU A 183 -3.94 -2.75 -7.15
CA GLU A 183 -3.30 -2.36 -8.41
C GLU A 183 -3.14 -3.54 -9.35
N LEU A 184 -2.94 -4.75 -8.83
CA LEU A 184 -2.95 -5.99 -9.60
C LEU A 184 -4.32 -6.25 -10.24
N ALA A 185 -5.40 -6.14 -9.47
CA ALA A 185 -6.76 -6.30 -9.97
C ALA A 185 -7.09 -5.32 -11.09
N LYS A 186 -6.65 -4.06 -10.95
CA LYS A 186 -6.76 -3.04 -12.01
C LYS A 186 -5.93 -3.38 -13.23
N PHE A 187 -4.71 -3.86 -13.04
CA PHE A 187 -3.79 -4.22 -14.12
C PHE A 187 -4.37 -5.34 -14.99
N HIS A 188 -4.92 -6.39 -14.39
CA HIS A 188 -5.61 -7.46 -15.11
C HIS A 188 -6.87 -6.95 -15.83
N PHE A 189 -7.64 -6.06 -15.20
CA PHE A 189 -8.80 -5.43 -15.88
C PHE A 189 -8.36 -4.67 -17.14
N TYR A 190 -7.29 -3.87 -17.02
CA TYR A 190 -6.74 -3.10 -18.13
C TYR A 190 -6.29 -4.01 -19.29
N HIS A 191 -5.75 -5.19 -18.96
CA HIS A 191 -5.32 -6.21 -19.91
C HIS A 191 -6.45 -7.15 -20.37
N LEU A 192 -7.72 -6.80 -20.11
CA LEU A 192 -8.90 -7.57 -20.50
C LEU A 192 -9.00 -8.96 -19.85
N ASP A 193 -8.18 -9.25 -18.82
CA ASP A 193 -8.32 -10.45 -17.97
C ASP A 193 -9.37 -10.20 -16.88
N TYR A 194 -10.60 -10.04 -17.37
CA TYR A 194 -11.77 -9.64 -16.63
C TYR A 194 -12.13 -10.62 -15.51
N LEU A 195 -12.08 -11.92 -15.78
CA LEU A 195 -12.45 -12.95 -14.79
C LEU A 195 -11.46 -12.96 -13.62
N ARG A 196 -10.16 -12.90 -13.91
CA ARG A 196 -9.12 -12.84 -12.87
C ARG A 196 -9.25 -11.57 -12.03
N SER A 197 -9.36 -10.43 -12.70
CA SER A 197 -9.59 -9.13 -12.05
C SER A 197 -10.80 -9.16 -11.12
N TYR A 198 -11.92 -9.73 -11.58
CA TYR A 198 -13.14 -9.84 -10.77
C TYR A 198 -12.91 -10.67 -9.50
N ASN A 199 -12.24 -11.82 -9.60
CA ASN A 199 -11.94 -12.67 -8.44
C ASN A 199 -11.04 -11.94 -7.43
N GLU A 200 -10.01 -11.24 -7.91
CA GLU A 200 -9.14 -10.41 -7.07
C GLU A 200 -9.92 -9.28 -6.37
N PHE A 201 -10.89 -8.65 -7.04
CA PHE A 201 -11.78 -7.68 -6.42
C PHE A 201 -12.74 -8.27 -5.38
N GLN A 202 -13.21 -9.51 -5.56
CA GLN A 202 -14.01 -10.18 -4.52
C GLN A 202 -13.17 -10.47 -3.28
N GLU A 203 -11.93 -10.91 -3.45
CA GLU A 203 -11.00 -11.13 -2.35
C GLU A 203 -10.65 -9.81 -1.63
N LEU A 204 -10.31 -8.75 -2.39
CA LEU A 204 -10.10 -7.40 -1.87
C LEU A 204 -11.29 -6.90 -1.05
N LYS A 205 -12.51 -7.09 -1.56
CA LYS A 205 -13.73 -6.70 -0.86
C LYS A 205 -13.82 -7.42 0.49
N SER A 206 -13.65 -8.75 0.51
CA SER A 206 -13.73 -9.54 1.74
C SER A 206 -12.67 -9.13 2.76
N ARG A 207 -11.42 -8.89 2.34
CA ARG A 207 -10.33 -8.55 3.26
C ARG A 207 -10.32 -7.07 3.69
N SER A 208 -10.92 -6.18 2.90
CA SER A 208 -10.97 -4.73 3.19
C SER A 208 -12.17 -4.30 4.06
N GLU A 209 -13.08 -5.21 4.41
CA GLU A 209 -14.30 -4.88 5.18
C GLU A 209 -14.00 -4.20 6.52
N ASN A 210 -12.89 -4.58 7.18
CA ASN A 210 -12.44 -4.01 8.45
C ASN A 210 -11.15 -3.16 8.32
N TYR A 211 -10.67 -2.90 7.10
CA TYR A 211 -9.44 -2.15 6.92
C TYR A 211 -9.67 -0.66 7.11
N VAL A 212 -8.94 -0.06 8.06
CA VAL A 212 -9.11 1.33 8.49
C VAL A 212 -8.92 2.32 7.33
N GLY A 213 -8.03 2.02 6.39
CA GLY A 213 -7.77 2.84 5.19
C GLY A 213 -8.60 2.48 3.94
N ARG A 214 -9.78 1.87 4.09
CA ARG A 214 -10.63 1.49 2.95
C ARG A 214 -10.83 2.70 2.01
N LEU A 215 -10.46 2.58 0.73
CA LEU A 215 -10.67 3.63 -0.26
C LEU A 215 -12.15 4.01 -0.27
N GLY A 216 -12.42 5.19 0.28
CA GLY A 216 -13.76 5.73 0.36
C GLY A 216 -14.34 5.89 -1.03
N PHE A 217 -15.66 5.96 -1.09
CA PHE A 217 -16.44 6.07 -2.32
C PHE A 217 -16.02 7.22 -3.25
N ASN A 218 -15.30 8.24 -2.75
CA ASN A 218 -14.84 9.41 -3.48
C ASN A 218 -13.37 9.32 -3.95
N SER A 219 -12.68 8.22 -3.63
CA SER A 219 -11.29 8.00 -4.06
C SER A 219 -11.29 7.38 -5.46
N GLU A 220 -11.68 8.19 -6.45
CA GLU A 220 -11.88 7.74 -7.82
C GLU A 220 -10.53 7.49 -8.52
N ASN A 221 -10.32 6.25 -8.99
CA ASN A 221 -9.16 5.89 -9.80
C ASN A 221 -9.64 5.48 -11.19
N VAL A 222 -9.72 6.46 -12.10
CA VAL A 222 -10.24 6.30 -13.46
C VAL A 222 -9.27 5.51 -14.32
N LEU A 223 -9.81 4.63 -15.18
CA LEU A 223 -9.00 3.91 -16.17
C LEU A 223 -8.65 4.84 -17.34
N PHE A 224 -7.36 5.01 -17.61
CA PHE A 224 -6.86 5.81 -18.73
C PHE A 224 -6.22 4.92 -19.79
N LYS A 225 -6.37 5.30 -21.06
CA LYS A 225 -5.56 4.81 -22.19
C LYS A 225 -5.11 6.02 -23.00
N ASP A 226 -3.82 6.09 -23.33
CA ASP A 226 -3.23 7.19 -24.13
C ASP A 226 -3.56 8.59 -23.61
N ASN A 227 -3.66 8.74 -22.28
CA ASN A 227 -4.00 9.95 -21.54
C ASN A 227 -5.48 10.31 -21.39
N ASP A 228 -6.38 9.57 -22.01
CA ASP A 228 -7.83 9.81 -21.95
C ASP A 228 -8.56 8.69 -21.20
N PRO A 229 -9.65 9.00 -20.46
CA PRO A 229 -10.52 7.96 -19.91
C PRO A 229 -11.05 7.05 -21.01
N ILE A 230 -11.04 5.73 -20.78
CA ILE A 230 -11.58 4.77 -21.76
C ILE A 230 -13.11 4.84 -21.71
N PRO A 231 -13.80 5.20 -22.82
CA PRO A 231 -15.24 5.20 -22.86
C PRO A 231 -15.75 3.76 -23.10
N PHE A 232 -16.71 3.35 -22.28
CA PHE A 232 -17.44 2.10 -22.37
C PHE A 232 -18.88 2.36 -22.80
N LYS A 233 -19.50 1.33 -23.39
CA LYS A 233 -20.89 1.39 -23.85
C LYS A 233 -21.73 0.34 -23.15
N GLY A 234 -22.99 0.67 -22.93
CA GLY A 234 -23.93 -0.25 -22.30
C GLY A 234 -25.37 0.23 -22.34
N ILE A 235 -26.20 -0.48 -21.60
CA ILE A 235 -27.59 -0.10 -21.34
C ILE A 235 -27.83 0.05 -19.85
N LEU A 236 -28.52 1.11 -19.45
CA LEU A 236 -29.00 1.27 -18.07
C LEU A 236 -30.14 0.28 -17.80
N VAL A 237 -29.87 -0.77 -17.02
CA VAL A 237 -30.83 -1.83 -16.70
C VAL A 237 -31.61 -1.52 -15.43
N LYS A 238 -30.94 -0.93 -14.44
CA LYS A 238 -31.58 -0.50 -13.19
C LYS A 238 -31.20 0.96 -12.92
N ILE A 239 -32.19 1.82 -12.74
CA ILE A 239 -31.97 3.23 -12.40
C ILE A 239 -31.50 3.32 -10.93
N PRO A 240 -30.38 4.00 -10.62
CA PRO A 240 -29.96 4.24 -9.24
C PRO A 240 -30.97 5.14 -8.51
N ARG A 241 -31.17 4.88 -7.22
CA ARG A 241 -31.91 5.76 -6.30
C ARG A 241 -30.93 6.33 -5.27
N TYR A 242 -31.33 7.36 -4.52
CA TYR A 242 -30.43 8.11 -3.61
C TYR A 242 -29.47 7.23 -2.78
N SER A 243 -29.94 6.10 -2.24
CA SER A 243 -29.13 5.14 -1.48
C SER A 243 -28.83 3.83 -2.23
N GLU A 244 -29.43 3.60 -3.39
CA GLU A 244 -29.31 2.34 -4.13
C GLU A 244 -28.48 2.49 -5.39
N ARG A 245 -27.63 1.49 -5.65
CA ARG A 245 -26.91 1.41 -6.91
C ARG A 245 -27.85 0.99 -8.04
N GLY A 246 -27.67 1.67 -9.16
CA GLY A 246 -28.16 1.25 -10.47
C GLY A 246 -27.20 0.28 -11.10
N ILE A 247 -27.59 -0.27 -12.25
CA ILE A 247 -26.82 -1.25 -13.00
C ILE A 247 -26.78 -0.85 -14.47
N ILE A 248 -25.58 -0.77 -15.03
CA ILE A 248 -25.35 -0.66 -16.47
C ILE A 248 -24.83 -1.99 -16.96
N ARG A 249 -25.53 -2.58 -17.93
CA ARG A 249 -25.05 -3.76 -18.64
C ARG A 249 -24.12 -3.32 -19.75
N CYS A 250 -22.82 -3.49 -19.53
CA CYS A 250 -21.77 -3.17 -20.49
C CYS A 250 -21.70 -4.21 -21.61
N TYR A 251 -21.36 -3.78 -22.82
CA TYR A 251 -21.19 -4.68 -23.97
C TYR A 251 -19.74 -5.07 -24.23
N ASP A 252 -18.80 -4.28 -23.71
CA ASP A 252 -17.38 -4.40 -23.99
C ASP A 252 -16.65 -5.32 -22.98
N ILE A 253 -17.40 -5.95 -22.08
CA ILE A 253 -16.91 -6.77 -20.96
C ILE A 253 -17.58 -8.15 -21.00
N LEU A 254 -16.89 -9.19 -20.47
CA LEU A 254 -17.39 -10.56 -20.38
C LEU A 254 -18.80 -10.65 -19.75
N PRO A 255 -19.70 -11.51 -20.26
CA PRO A 255 -21.08 -11.64 -19.80
C PRO A 255 -21.28 -11.85 -18.30
N GLU A 256 -20.34 -12.51 -17.64
CA GLU A 256 -20.38 -12.87 -16.23
C GLU A 256 -20.17 -11.67 -15.30
N ILE A 257 -19.52 -10.62 -15.79
CA ILE A 257 -19.18 -9.43 -14.99
C ILE A 257 -19.58 -8.11 -15.65
N ARG A 258 -20.38 -8.17 -16.72
CA ARG A 258 -20.80 -7.01 -17.50
C ARG A 258 -21.75 -6.04 -16.79
N ASP A 259 -22.33 -6.45 -15.66
CA ASP A 259 -23.26 -5.63 -14.90
C ASP A 259 -22.44 -4.70 -13.98
N ILE A 260 -22.19 -3.48 -14.46
CA ILE A 260 -21.37 -2.46 -13.81
C ILE A 260 -22.25 -1.58 -12.91
N PRO A 261 -21.95 -1.48 -11.60
CA PRO A 261 -22.71 -0.61 -10.71
C PRO A 261 -22.52 0.87 -11.03
N VAL A 262 -23.60 1.65 -10.93
CA VAL A 262 -23.61 3.12 -11.11
C VAL A 262 -24.32 3.80 -9.95
N ARG A 263 -23.85 4.96 -9.51
CA ARG A 263 -24.52 5.77 -8.47
C ARG A 263 -25.36 6.87 -9.09
N TYR A 264 -26.32 7.37 -8.31
CA TYR A 264 -27.26 8.40 -8.78
C TYR A 264 -26.55 9.64 -9.33
N TYR A 265 -25.60 10.19 -8.59
CA TYR A 265 -24.87 11.40 -8.98
C TYR A 265 -23.85 11.19 -10.12
N ASN A 266 -23.64 9.95 -10.56
CA ASN A 266 -22.80 9.65 -11.71
C ASN A 266 -23.57 9.66 -13.04
N ILE A 267 -24.89 9.82 -13.01
CA ILE A 267 -25.73 10.01 -14.20
C ILE A 267 -25.85 11.49 -14.51
N SER A 268 -25.38 11.92 -15.69
CA SER A 268 -25.26 13.33 -16.05
C SER A 268 -26.35 13.85 -16.98
N TYR A 269 -27.45 13.09 -17.16
CA TYR A 269 -28.55 13.47 -18.05
C TYR A 269 -29.93 13.36 -17.38
N GLN A 270 -30.89 14.14 -17.90
CA GLN A 270 -32.26 14.20 -17.38
C GLN A 270 -33.18 13.20 -18.07
N GLY A 271 -34.32 12.88 -17.42
CA GLY A 271 -35.33 11.99 -18.01
C GLY A 271 -34.86 10.55 -18.16
N VAL A 272 -34.00 10.09 -17.25
CA VAL A 272 -33.39 8.76 -17.20
C VAL A 272 -34.46 7.66 -17.25
N LYS A 273 -34.31 6.72 -18.18
CA LYS A 273 -35.18 5.54 -18.31
C LYS A 273 -34.36 4.26 -18.33
N GLU A 274 -34.94 3.18 -17.81
CA GLU A 274 -34.42 1.86 -18.07
C GLU A 274 -34.39 1.60 -19.58
N LYS A 275 -33.41 0.83 -20.02
CA LYS A 275 -33.10 0.55 -21.43
C LYS A 275 -32.48 1.71 -22.21
N ASP A 276 -32.19 2.84 -21.58
CA ASP A 276 -31.43 3.91 -22.23
C ASP A 276 -30.04 3.39 -22.66
N PRO A 277 -29.63 3.58 -23.93
CA PRO A 277 -28.25 3.38 -24.34
C PRO A 277 -27.39 4.49 -23.74
N VAL A 278 -26.29 4.09 -23.10
CA VAL A 278 -25.40 5.01 -22.37
C VAL A 278 -23.94 4.82 -22.78
N SER A 279 -23.18 5.90 -22.67
CA SER A 279 -21.71 5.88 -22.65
C SER A 279 -21.24 6.30 -21.26
N PHE A 280 -20.15 5.70 -20.77
CA PHE A 280 -19.64 5.94 -19.43
C PHE A 280 -18.15 5.62 -19.34
N ASN A 281 -17.50 6.05 -18.26
CA ASN A 281 -16.13 5.66 -17.95
C ASN A 281 -16.14 4.70 -16.75
N ILE A 282 -15.07 3.90 -16.60
CA ILE A 282 -14.88 3.04 -15.43
C ILE A 282 -13.84 3.66 -14.48
N TYR A 283 -14.17 3.66 -13.18
CA TYR A 283 -13.20 3.82 -12.10
C TYR A 283 -13.23 2.62 -11.18
N PHE A 284 -12.17 2.47 -10.39
CA PHE A 284 -12.03 1.38 -9.44
C PHE A 284 -12.03 1.87 -7.99
N ASN A 285 -12.56 1.01 -7.12
CA ASN A 285 -12.31 1.03 -5.68
C ASN A 285 -12.17 -0.41 -5.18
N TYR A 286 -12.00 -0.63 -3.88
CA TYR A 286 -11.84 -1.99 -3.33
C TYR A 286 -13.04 -2.92 -3.53
N THR A 287 -14.20 -2.42 -4.00
CA THR A 287 -15.36 -3.25 -4.36
C THR A 287 -15.42 -3.60 -5.85
N GLY A 288 -14.45 -3.13 -6.66
CA GLY A 288 -14.38 -3.39 -8.10
C GLY A 288 -14.72 -2.19 -8.98
N PRO A 289 -14.87 -2.44 -10.30
CA PRO A 289 -15.19 -1.42 -11.29
C PRO A 289 -16.58 -0.83 -11.07
N GLN A 290 -16.71 0.48 -11.28
CA GLN A 290 -17.98 1.21 -11.21
C GLN A 290 -18.05 2.25 -12.35
N ALA A 291 -19.27 2.56 -12.80
CA ALA A 291 -19.51 3.49 -13.88
C ALA A 291 -19.59 4.94 -13.39
N VAL A 292 -18.97 5.86 -14.13
CA VAL A 292 -18.98 7.32 -13.90
C VAL A 292 -19.18 8.08 -15.19
N ASN A 293 -19.56 9.36 -15.07
CA ASN A 293 -19.81 10.25 -16.20
C ASN A 293 -20.77 9.63 -17.22
N VAL A 294 -21.87 9.06 -16.73
CA VAL A 294 -22.81 8.29 -17.54
C VAL A 294 -23.70 9.26 -18.32
N THR A 295 -23.48 9.31 -19.63
CA THR A 295 -24.23 10.14 -20.58
C THR A 295 -25.12 9.28 -21.46
N ARG A 296 -26.26 9.83 -21.89
CA ARG A 296 -27.09 9.20 -22.92
C ARG A 296 -26.34 9.18 -24.26
N ARG A 297 -26.44 8.08 -24.99
CA ARG A 297 -25.90 7.96 -26.35
C ARG A 297 -26.93 8.39 -27.39
#